data_AF-A0A9E3E0N3-F1
#
_entry.id   AF-A0A9E3E0N3-F1
#
_cell.length_a   1.000
_cell.length_b   1.000
_cell.length_c   1.000
_cell.angle_alpha   90.00
_cell.angle_beta   90.00
_cell.angle_gamma   90.00
#
_symmetry.space_group_name_H-M   'P 1'
#
loop_
_entity.id
_entity.type
_entity.pdbx_description
1 polymer ?
#
loop_
_entity_poly.entity_id
_entity_poly.type
_entity_poly.pdbx_seq_one_letter_code
_entity_poly.pdbx_strand_id
1 'polypeptide(L)'
;MDDRFPGFGILSQVPHWDQVTADLVTSRTGAPPAIKFFTATEEACAAALLDLLLDQHDDPKVPLLQMIDARLAAGETDGWRYADMPEDGQAWRDTLSFLDADAARRCGTTFAEAPPADRADLVQAVQDQASGGTWHGLPGKHVWSLWTRYACTAFYSHPSAWAEIGFPGPAYPRGYKNIGVDKLEPYEVRDVRPAIDPVRKGD
;
A
#
# COMPACT_ATOMS: atom_id res chain seq x y z
N MET A 1 2.69 15.96 15.45
CA MET A 1 2.63 14.76 16.30
C MET A 1 3.98 14.61 16.97
N ASP A 2 4.02 14.47 18.28
CA ASP A 2 5.25 14.06 18.97
C ASP A 2 5.63 12.63 18.53
N ASP A 3 6.92 12.39 18.31
CA ASP A 3 7.48 11.16 17.77
C ASP A 3 7.21 9.93 18.69
N ARG A 4 6.63 8.85 18.12
CA ARG A 4 6.39 7.57 18.80
C ARG A 4 7.69 6.81 19.09
N PHE A 5 8.70 6.99 18.24
CA PHE A 5 10.00 6.33 18.33
C PHE A 5 11.12 7.39 18.34
N PRO A 6 11.28 8.17 19.42
CA PRO A 6 12.19 9.31 19.45
C PRO A 6 13.61 8.97 19.01
N GLY A 7 14.10 9.70 18.00
CA GLY A 7 15.46 9.55 17.48
C GLY A 7 15.67 8.33 16.59
N PHE A 8 14.61 7.58 16.30
CA PHE A 8 14.64 6.50 15.34
C PHE A 8 14.57 7.04 13.91
N GLY A 9 15.52 6.63 13.06
CA GLY A 9 15.48 6.95 11.65
C GLY A 9 15.93 5.75 10.84
N ILE A 10 15.08 5.26 9.93
CA ILE A 10 15.37 4.05 9.14
C ILE A 10 16.67 4.18 8.35
N LEU A 11 16.96 5.36 7.79
CA LEU A 11 18.17 5.57 7.02
C LEU A 11 19.45 5.54 7.86
N SER A 12 19.37 5.63 9.19
CA SER A 12 20.52 5.37 10.08
C SER A 12 20.97 3.91 10.04
N GLN A 13 20.12 3.00 9.57
CA GLN A 13 20.42 1.57 9.48
C GLN A 13 21.18 1.19 8.20
N VAL A 14 21.28 2.09 7.21
CA VAL A 14 21.95 1.86 5.93
C VAL A 14 23.37 1.29 6.07
N PRO A 15 24.25 1.80 6.97
CA PRO A 15 25.60 1.25 7.14
C PRO A 15 25.65 -0.18 7.70
N HIS A 16 24.51 -0.72 8.15
CA HIS A 16 24.39 -2.05 8.75
C HIS A 16 23.77 -3.09 7.82
N TRP A 17 23.34 -2.69 6.63
CA TRP A 17 22.81 -3.58 5.60
C TRP A 17 23.91 -4.03 4.64
N ASP A 18 23.70 -5.16 3.98
CA ASP A 18 24.48 -5.47 2.78
C ASP A 18 24.15 -4.46 1.67
N GLN A 19 25.07 -4.34 0.70
CA GLN A 19 24.97 -3.29 -0.32
C GLN A 19 23.67 -3.40 -1.14
N VAL A 20 23.22 -4.62 -1.45
CA VAL A 20 22.01 -4.84 -2.26
C VAL A 20 20.77 -4.32 -1.54
N THR A 21 20.63 -4.62 -0.24
CA THR A 21 19.53 -4.10 0.57
C THR A 21 19.64 -2.58 0.74
N ALA A 22 20.84 -2.07 1.00
CA ALA A 22 21.07 -0.63 1.13
C ALA A 22 20.65 0.15 -0.12
N ASP A 23 21.05 -0.32 -1.30
CA ASP A 23 20.72 0.30 -2.58
C ASP A 23 19.21 0.26 -2.85
N LEU A 24 18.57 -0.90 -2.65
CA LEU A 24 17.14 -1.09 -2.87
C LEU A 24 16.27 -0.25 -1.92
N VAL A 25 16.62 -0.20 -0.64
CA VAL A 25 15.85 0.57 0.35
C VAL A 25 16.04 2.07 0.12
N THR A 26 17.26 2.50 -0.17
CA THR A 26 17.57 3.91 -0.46
C THR A 26 16.89 4.36 -1.76
N SER A 27 16.80 3.51 -2.78
CA SER A 27 16.13 3.90 -4.03
C SER A 27 14.64 4.20 -3.84
N ARG A 28 14.00 3.66 -2.81
CA ARG A 28 12.59 3.91 -2.50
C ARG A 28 12.32 5.30 -1.90
N THR A 29 13.33 5.93 -1.30
CA THR A 29 13.18 7.27 -0.69
C THR A 29 13.48 8.42 -1.67
N GLY A 30 13.97 8.10 -2.86
CA GLY A 30 14.19 9.06 -3.93
C GLY A 30 12.90 9.57 -4.56
N ALA A 31 13.04 10.46 -5.55
CA ALA A 31 11.91 10.90 -6.34
C ALA A 31 11.28 9.69 -7.08
N PRO A 32 9.96 9.49 -6.97
CA PRO A 32 9.32 8.35 -7.60
C PRO A 32 9.37 8.47 -9.14
N PRO A 33 9.44 7.34 -9.86
CA PRO A 33 9.48 7.36 -11.32
C PRO A 33 8.18 7.86 -11.91
N ALA A 34 8.24 8.36 -13.16
CA ALA A 34 7.06 8.66 -13.94
C ALA A 34 6.23 7.39 -14.22
N ILE A 35 4.91 7.56 -14.28
CA ILE A 35 3.93 6.52 -14.64
C ILE A 35 4.15 6.05 -16.08
N LYS A 36 4.10 4.73 -16.30
CA LYS A 36 4.35 4.07 -17.59
C LYS A 36 3.31 3.01 -17.95
N PHE A 37 2.69 2.38 -16.96
CA PHE A 37 1.69 1.34 -17.18
C PHE A 37 0.30 1.94 -17.33
N PHE A 38 -0.15 2.73 -16.36
CA PHE A 38 -1.48 3.32 -16.37
C PHE A 38 -1.61 4.46 -17.39
N THR A 39 -2.77 4.54 -18.03
CA THR A 39 -3.22 5.74 -18.75
C THR A 39 -3.61 6.83 -17.75
N ALA A 40 -3.75 8.08 -18.21
CA ALA A 40 -4.11 9.19 -17.32
C ALA A 40 -5.44 8.98 -16.56
N THR A 41 -6.43 8.34 -17.19
CA THR A 41 -7.71 8.02 -16.54
C THR A 41 -7.55 6.93 -15.48
N GLU A 42 -6.84 5.85 -15.82
CA GLU A 42 -6.56 4.76 -14.87
C GLU A 42 -5.70 5.25 -13.70
N GLU A 43 -4.73 6.13 -13.96
CA GLU A 43 -3.87 6.76 -12.95
C GLU A 43 -4.70 7.52 -11.91
N ALA A 44 -5.64 8.36 -12.36
CA ALA A 44 -6.50 9.12 -11.46
C ALA A 44 -7.39 8.20 -10.61
N CYS A 45 -7.99 7.17 -11.22
CA CYS A 45 -8.81 6.19 -10.51
C CYS A 45 -7.98 5.39 -9.50
N ALA A 46 -6.80 4.92 -9.90
CA ALA A 46 -5.91 4.14 -9.04
C ALA A 46 -5.38 4.97 -7.87
N ALA A 47 -4.98 6.23 -8.10
CA ALA A 47 -4.56 7.13 -7.03
C ALA A 47 -5.65 7.30 -5.98
N ALA A 48 -6.89 7.59 -6.41
CA ALA A 48 -8.03 7.72 -5.51
C ALA A 48 -8.33 6.44 -4.72
N LEU A 49 -8.21 5.27 -5.37
CA LEU A 49 -8.42 3.98 -4.73
C LEU A 49 -7.34 3.69 -3.69
N LEU A 50 -6.07 3.87 -4.04
CA LEU A 50 -4.94 3.59 -3.16
C LEU A 50 -4.89 4.52 -1.96
N ASP A 51 -5.20 5.80 -2.14
CA ASP A 51 -5.33 6.77 -1.04
C ASP A 51 -6.43 6.34 -0.07
N LEU A 52 -7.56 5.84 -0.56
CA LEU A 52 -8.65 5.35 0.27
C LEU A 52 -8.29 4.05 1.00
N LEU A 53 -7.68 3.08 0.32
CA LEU A 53 -7.35 1.78 0.91
C LEU A 53 -6.33 1.90 2.05
N LEU A 54 -5.41 2.87 1.95
CA LEU A 54 -4.31 3.05 2.90
C LEU A 54 -4.42 4.33 3.74
N ASP A 55 -5.58 4.99 3.73
CA ASP A 55 -5.86 6.21 4.50
C ASP A 55 -4.83 7.33 4.29
N GLN A 56 -4.31 7.46 3.05
CA GLN A 56 -3.32 8.47 2.70
C GLN A 56 -3.98 9.75 2.19
N HIS A 57 -4.38 10.63 3.11
CA HIS A 57 -5.07 11.88 2.79
C HIS A 57 -4.17 13.10 2.73
N ASP A 58 -3.14 13.16 3.58
CA ASP A 58 -2.24 14.31 3.74
C ASP A 58 -0.79 13.97 3.36
N ASP A 59 -0.02 15.00 3.01
CA ASP A 59 1.42 14.87 2.74
C ASP A 59 2.26 14.80 4.03
N PRO A 60 3.40 14.09 4.02
CA PRO A 60 3.95 13.32 2.90
C PRO A 60 3.36 11.90 2.78
N LYS A 61 3.04 11.49 1.55
CA LYS A 61 2.53 10.14 1.23
C LYS A 61 3.62 9.19 0.74
N VAL A 62 3.43 7.89 1.00
CA VAL A 62 4.11 6.82 0.27
C VAL A 62 3.62 6.85 -1.19
N PRO A 63 4.53 6.86 -2.19
CA PRO A 63 4.16 6.93 -3.61
C PRO A 63 3.64 5.59 -4.15
N LEU A 64 2.53 5.09 -3.59
CA LEU A 64 1.99 3.75 -3.89
C LEU A 64 1.68 3.56 -5.36
N LEU A 65 1.07 4.57 -5.99
CA LEU A 65 0.70 4.53 -7.40
C LEU A 65 1.94 4.27 -8.27
N GLN A 66 3.03 5.00 -8.04
CA GLN A 66 4.26 4.88 -8.83
C GLN A 66 4.97 3.55 -8.57
N MET A 67 4.93 3.04 -7.33
CA MET A 67 5.50 1.74 -6.98
C MET A 67 4.73 0.59 -7.66
N ILE A 68 3.39 0.65 -7.64
CA ILE A 68 2.53 -0.34 -8.29
C ILE A 68 2.64 -0.24 -9.81
N ASP A 69 2.62 0.96 -10.37
CA ASP A 69 2.79 1.20 -11.80
C ASP A 69 4.12 0.63 -12.32
N ALA A 70 5.23 0.93 -11.64
CA ALA A 70 6.55 0.42 -12.03
C ALA A 70 6.60 -1.11 -12.01
N ARG A 71 5.99 -1.73 -10.99
CA ARG A 71 5.88 -3.18 -10.86
C ARG A 71 5.08 -3.80 -12.01
N LEU A 72 3.92 -3.21 -12.33
CA LEU A 72 3.06 -3.67 -13.43
C LEU A 72 3.72 -3.45 -14.81
N ALA A 73 4.41 -2.33 -15.00
CA ALA A 73 5.17 -2.03 -16.21
C ALA A 73 6.33 -3.03 -16.44
N ALA A 74 6.97 -3.48 -15.36
CA ALA A 74 8.04 -4.47 -15.40
C ALA A 74 7.53 -5.92 -15.58
N GLY A 75 6.22 -6.16 -15.47
CA GLY A 75 5.65 -7.50 -15.50
C GLY A 75 6.00 -8.35 -14.27
N GLU A 76 6.31 -7.72 -13.14
CA GLU A 76 6.70 -8.40 -11.90
C GLU A 76 5.47 -8.98 -11.18
N THR A 77 5.23 -10.27 -11.40
CA THR A 77 4.12 -11.01 -10.78
C THR A 77 4.51 -11.66 -9.46
N ASP A 78 3.51 -12.15 -8.71
CA ASP A 78 3.75 -12.94 -7.49
C ASP A 78 4.25 -14.37 -7.76
N GLY A 79 4.35 -14.80 -9.03
CA GLY A 79 4.63 -16.19 -9.38
C GLY A 79 3.44 -17.15 -9.23
N TRP A 80 2.25 -16.63 -8.90
CA TRP A 80 0.98 -17.35 -8.89
C TRP A 80 -0.16 -16.42 -9.32
N ARG A 81 -1.30 -16.99 -9.72
CA ARG A 81 -2.55 -16.25 -9.98
C ARG A 81 -3.76 -17.10 -9.66
N TYR A 82 -4.89 -16.46 -9.40
CA TYR A 82 -6.17 -17.18 -9.36
C TYR A 82 -6.57 -17.65 -10.75
N ALA A 83 -7.10 -18.87 -10.86
CA ALA A 83 -7.45 -19.46 -12.15
C ALA A 83 -8.65 -18.75 -12.82
N ASP A 84 -9.52 -18.16 -12.01
CA ASP A 84 -10.74 -17.44 -12.38
C ASP A 84 -10.55 -15.92 -12.53
N MET A 85 -9.30 -15.46 -12.54
CA MET A 85 -8.93 -14.06 -12.76
C MET A 85 -8.10 -13.90 -14.03
N PRO A 86 -8.20 -12.74 -14.71
CA PRO A 86 -7.20 -12.31 -15.69
C PRO A 86 -5.80 -12.23 -15.09
N GLU A 87 -4.79 -12.00 -15.93
CA GLU A 87 -3.46 -11.62 -15.43
C GLU A 87 -3.54 -10.29 -14.67
N ASP A 88 -2.72 -10.14 -13.62
CA ASP A 88 -2.80 -9.02 -12.68
C ASP A 88 -2.86 -7.65 -13.37
N GLY A 89 -2.04 -7.42 -14.41
CA GLY A 89 -2.07 -6.17 -15.18
C GLY A 89 -3.41 -5.91 -15.87
N GLN A 90 -4.01 -6.92 -16.49
CA GLN A 90 -5.33 -6.79 -17.09
C GLN A 90 -6.42 -6.64 -16.03
N ALA A 91 -6.33 -7.41 -14.94
CA ALA A 91 -7.26 -7.30 -13.83
C ALA A 91 -7.25 -5.90 -13.19
N TRP A 92 -6.09 -5.25 -13.09
CA TRP A 92 -6.00 -3.85 -12.67
C TRP A 92 -6.75 -2.92 -13.62
N ARG A 93 -6.53 -3.02 -14.94
CA ARG A 93 -7.25 -2.18 -15.93
C ARG A 93 -8.76 -2.40 -15.89
N ASP A 94 -9.18 -3.66 -15.90
CA ASP A 94 -10.60 -4.03 -15.89
C ASP A 94 -11.29 -3.51 -14.63
N THR A 95 -10.69 -3.72 -13.47
CA THR A 95 -11.29 -3.33 -12.18
C THR A 95 -11.33 -1.81 -11.99
N LEU A 96 -10.35 -1.05 -12.51
CA LEU A 96 -10.43 0.42 -12.53
C LEU A 96 -11.54 0.91 -13.47
N SER A 97 -11.66 0.32 -14.66
CA SER A 97 -12.76 0.63 -15.58
C SER A 97 -14.13 0.31 -14.97
N PHE A 98 -14.24 -0.76 -14.19
CA PHE A 98 -15.48 -1.11 -13.49
C PHE A 98 -15.82 -0.14 -12.36
N LEU A 99 -14.83 0.34 -11.61
CA LEU A 99 -15.04 1.41 -10.61
C LEU A 99 -15.54 2.69 -11.27
N ASP A 100 -14.94 3.11 -12.39
CA ASP A 100 -15.40 4.28 -13.14
C ASP A 100 -16.82 4.08 -13.68
N ALA A 101 -17.16 2.88 -14.18
CA ALA A 101 -18.52 2.58 -14.63
C ALA A 101 -19.55 2.61 -13.49
N ASP A 102 -19.17 2.15 -12.29
CA ASP A 102 -20.03 2.19 -11.10
C ASP A 102 -20.22 3.62 -10.59
N ALA A 103 -19.15 4.41 -10.57
CA ALA A 103 -19.20 5.84 -10.25
C ALA A 103 -20.04 6.62 -11.25
N ALA A 104 -19.90 6.37 -12.55
CA ALA A 104 -20.69 7.04 -13.58
C ALA A 104 -22.19 6.75 -13.43
N ARG A 105 -22.55 5.49 -13.11
CA ARG A 105 -23.95 5.11 -12.89
C ARG A 105 -24.54 5.69 -11.61
N ARG A 106 -23.76 5.77 -10.54
CA ARG A 106 -24.24 6.18 -9.20
C ARG A 106 -24.17 7.69 -8.98
N CYS A 107 -23.09 8.30 -9.41
CA CYS A 107 -22.71 9.69 -9.11
C CYS A 107 -22.69 10.59 -10.36
N GLY A 108 -22.67 10.02 -11.58
CA GLY A 108 -22.56 10.77 -12.82
C GLY A 108 -21.15 11.31 -13.11
N THR A 109 -20.13 10.82 -12.40
CA THR A 109 -18.72 11.24 -12.51
C THR A 109 -17.80 10.03 -12.70
N THR A 110 -16.52 10.27 -12.96
CA THR A 110 -15.49 9.23 -12.76
C THR A 110 -15.36 8.89 -11.27
N PHE A 111 -14.73 7.76 -10.95
CA PHE A 111 -14.46 7.38 -9.57
C PHE A 111 -13.57 8.41 -8.87
N ALA A 112 -12.53 8.90 -9.56
CA ALA A 112 -11.60 9.88 -8.99
C ALA A 112 -12.27 11.21 -8.62
N GLU A 113 -13.27 11.64 -9.41
CA GLU A 113 -14.02 12.89 -9.21
C GLU A 113 -15.21 12.75 -8.27
N ALA A 114 -15.60 11.51 -7.91
CA ALA A 114 -16.72 11.28 -7.02
C ALA A 114 -16.43 11.84 -5.61
N PRO A 115 -17.45 12.33 -4.88
CA PRO A 115 -17.30 12.77 -3.49
C PRO A 115 -16.62 11.68 -2.62
N PRO A 116 -15.81 12.05 -1.61
CA PRO A 116 -15.10 11.07 -0.77
C PRO A 116 -15.99 9.98 -0.17
N ALA A 117 -17.19 10.35 0.31
CA ALA A 117 -18.16 9.39 0.85
C ALA A 117 -18.66 8.41 -0.23
N ASP A 118 -18.92 8.87 -1.45
CA ASP A 118 -19.34 8.01 -2.55
C ASP A 118 -18.22 7.07 -3.00
N ARG A 119 -16.96 7.54 -3.03
CA ARG A 119 -15.80 6.67 -3.29
C ARG A 119 -15.69 5.55 -2.26
N ALA A 120 -15.85 5.90 -0.97
CA ALA A 120 -15.84 4.92 0.12
C ALA A 120 -16.97 3.89 -0.05
N ASP A 121 -18.20 4.33 -0.33
CA ASP A 121 -19.32 3.43 -0.52
C ASP A 121 -19.16 2.52 -1.76
N LEU A 122 -18.58 3.02 -2.84
CA LEU A 122 -18.30 2.23 -4.04
C LEU A 122 -17.28 1.13 -3.75
N VAL A 123 -16.18 1.45 -3.05
CA VAL A 123 -15.16 0.47 -2.67
C VAL A 123 -15.70 -0.52 -1.63
N GLN A 124 -16.52 -0.06 -0.68
CA GLN A 124 -17.23 -0.91 0.28
C GLN A 124 -18.13 -1.93 -0.43
N ALA A 125 -18.87 -1.51 -1.46
CA ALA A 125 -19.73 -2.41 -2.22
C ALA A 125 -18.94 -3.57 -2.88
N VAL A 126 -17.70 -3.33 -3.30
CA VAL A 126 -16.79 -4.37 -3.81
C VAL A 126 -16.29 -5.26 -2.67
N GLN A 127 -15.89 -4.67 -1.54
CA GLN A 127 -15.47 -5.41 -0.35
C GLN A 127 -16.57 -6.35 0.16
N ASP A 128 -17.83 -5.92 0.12
CA ASP A 128 -18.97 -6.74 0.54
C ASP A 128 -19.12 -8.01 -0.32
N GLN A 129 -18.70 -7.96 -1.59
CA GLN A 129 -18.64 -9.14 -2.46
C GLN A 129 -17.50 -10.10 -2.11
N ALA A 130 -16.56 -9.73 -1.22
CA ALA A 130 -15.49 -10.61 -0.78
C ALA A 130 -15.99 -11.82 0.02
N SER A 131 -17.23 -11.78 0.50
CA SER A 131 -17.89 -12.87 1.22
C SER A 131 -18.51 -13.94 0.30
N GLY A 132 -17.97 -14.11 -0.91
CA GLY A 132 -18.40 -15.13 -1.88
C GLY A 132 -19.31 -14.61 -3.00
N GLY A 133 -19.42 -13.29 -3.16
CA GLY A 133 -20.14 -12.65 -4.25
C GLY A 133 -19.28 -12.44 -5.51
N THR A 134 -19.90 -11.85 -6.53
CA THR A 134 -19.23 -11.45 -7.78
C THR A 134 -19.49 -9.98 -8.06
N TRP A 135 -18.52 -9.34 -8.71
CA TRP A 135 -18.57 -7.94 -9.11
C TRP A 135 -18.07 -7.83 -10.56
N HIS A 136 -18.94 -7.38 -11.47
CA HIS A 136 -18.72 -7.39 -12.94
C HIS A 136 -18.22 -8.74 -13.49
N GLY A 137 -18.74 -9.85 -12.94
CA GLY A 137 -18.38 -11.20 -13.34
C GLY A 137 -17.07 -11.73 -12.74
N LEU A 138 -16.33 -10.92 -11.97
CA LEU A 138 -15.15 -11.34 -11.23
C LEU A 138 -15.51 -11.73 -9.79
N PRO A 139 -14.81 -12.71 -9.17
CA PRO A 139 -14.98 -13.01 -7.75
C PRO A 139 -14.56 -11.80 -6.89
N GLY A 140 -15.48 -11.24 -6.09
CA GLY A 140 -15.20 -10.04 -5.29
C GLY A 140 -14.03 -10.23 -4.32
N LYS A 141 -13.87 -11.44 -3.79
CA LYS A 141 -12.75 -11.81 -2.91
C LYS A 141 -11.40 -11.67 -3.60
N HIS A 142 -11.32 -12.06 -4.88
CA HIS A 142 -10.06 -12.02 -5.63
C HIS A 142 -9.73 -10.60 -6.10
N VAL A 143 -10.74 -9.79 -6.43
CA VAL A 143 -10.56 -8.34 -6.69
C VAL A 143 -10.05 -7.63 -5.44
N TRP A 144 -10.69 -7.84 -4.28
CA TRP A 144 -10.24 -7.26 -3.02
C TRP A 144 -8.81 -7.68 -2.66
N SER A 145 -8.51 -8.98 -2.84
CA SER A 145 -7.16 -9.53 -2.65
C SER A 145 -6.14 -8.87 -3.59
N LEU A 146 -6.46 -8.68 -4.87
CA LEU A 146 -5.57 -8.02 -5.84
C LEU A 146 -5.19 -6.62 -5.37
N TRP A 147 -6.18 -5.77 -5.07
CA TRP A 147 -5.91 -4.39 -4.67
C TRP A 147 -5.12 -4.31 -3.36
N THR A 148 -5.59 -5.01 -2.33
CA THR A 148 -4.97 -4.94 -0.99
C THR A 148 -3.58 -5.57 -0.97
N ARG A 149 -3.34 -6.64 -1.72
CA ARG A 149 -2.02 -7.27 -1.85
C ARG A 149 -1.00 -6.30 -2.43
N TYR A 150 -1.31 -5.67 -3.57
CA TYR A 150 -0.41 -4.68 -4.19
C TYR A 150 -0.21 -3.45 -3.31
N ALA A 151 -1.30 -2.90 -2.73
CA ALA A 151 -1.23 -1.73 -1.85
C ALA A 151 -0.38 -2.00 -0.61
N CYS A 152 -0.65 -3.08 0.12
CA CYS A 152 0.08 -3.45 1.33
C CYS A 152 1.55 -3.80 1.02
N THR A 153 1.82 -4.55 -0.07
CA THR A 153 3.21 -4.84 -0.47
C THR A 153 3.98 -3.57 -0.77
N ALA A 154 3.40 -2.63 -1.52
CA ALA A 154 4.06 -1.36 -1.81
C ALA A 154 4.29 -0.55 -0.52
N PHE A 155 3.25 -0.35 0.29
CA PHE A 155 3.31 0.47 1.50
C PHE A 155 4.31 -0.05 2.53
N TYR A 156 4.16 -1.33 2.94
CA TYR A 156 5.04 -1.95 3.93
C TYR A 156 6.43 -2.30 3.38
N SER A 157 6.75 -1.91 2.15
CA SER A 157 8.13 -1.93 1.63
C SER A 157 8.84 -0.58 1.72
N HIS A 158 8.10 0.49 2.03
CA HIS A 158 8.63 1.86 2.06
C HIS A 158 9.17 2.24 3.45
N PRO A 159 10.36 2.88 3.54
CA PRO A 159 10.97 3.27 4.82
C PRO A 159 10.11 4.15 5.74
N SER A 160 9.23 5.00 5.20
CA SER A 160 8.35 5.81 6.05
C SER A 160 7.34 4.97 6.84
N ALA A 161 6.77 3.93 6.23
CA ALA A 161 5.85 3.01 6.90
C ALA A 161 6.57 2.24 8.01
N TRP A 162 7.86 1.89 7.79
CA TRP A 162 8.69 1.25 8.81
C TRP A 162 8.97 2.17 9.99
N ALA A 163 9.25 3.45 9.72
CA ALA A 163 9.46 4.46 10.74
C ALA A 163 8.21 4.65 11.62
N GLU A 164 7.03 4.65 11.00
CA GLU A 164 5.74 4.80 11.69
C GLU A 164 5.48 3.70 12.73
N ILE A 165 5.88 2.47 12.43
CA ILE A 165 5.66 1.30 13.30
C ILE A 165 6.90 0.89 14.12
N GLY A 166 8.00 1.63 14.02
CA GLY A 166 9.24 1.34 14.75
C GLY A 166 10.02 0.12 14.25
N PHE A 167 9.78 -0.32 13.01
CA PHE A 167 10.46 -1.47 12.42
C PHE A 167 11.81 -1.05 11.82
N PRO A 168 12.98 -1.57 12.25
CA PRO A 168 14.29 -1.11 11.76
C PRO A 168 14.68 -1.67 10.38
N GLY A 169 13.74 -2.29 9.67
CA GLY A 169 13.96 -2.85 8.35
C GLY A 169 14.64 -4.23 8.38
N PRO A 170 15.17 -4.70 7.25
CA PRO A 170 15.99 -5.90 7.21
C PRO A 170 17.20 -5.79 8.15
N ALA A 171 17.74 -6.92 8.57
CA ALA A 171 18.90 -6.95 9.46
C ALA A 171 20.08 -7.73 8.87
N TYR A 172 20.02 -8.22 7.63
CA TYR A 172 21.18 -8.90 7.06
C TYR A 172 22.33 -7.89 6.82
N PRO A 173 23.58 -8.19 7.24
CA PRO A 173 24.04 -9.46 7.81
C PRO A 173 23.99 -9.56 9.35
N ARG A 174 23.75 -8.47 10.09
CA ARG A 174 23.78 -8.46 11.57
C ARG A 174 22.77 -9.41 12.25
N GLY A 175 21.60 -9.62 11.63
CA GLY A 175 20.48 -10.41 12.13
C GLY A 175 19.69 -9.79 13.28
N TYR A 176 18.58 -10.47 13.62
CA TYR A 176 17.85 -10.31 14.88
C TYR A 176 18.17 -11.51 15.78
N LYS A 177 18.67 -11.25 16.99
CA LYS A 177 19.11 -12.22 17.99
C LYS A 177 18.09 -12.42 19.11
N ASN A 178 17.34 -11.38 19.47
CA ASN A 178 16.44 -11.38 20.61
C ASN A 178 15.09 -12.01 20.24
N ILE A 179 14.90 -13.28 20.62
CA ILE A 179 13.77 -14.13 20.20
C ILE A 179 12.51 -14.05 21.10
N GLY A 180 12.32 -12.98 21.87
CA GLY A 180 11.22 -12.87 22.83
C GLY A 180 10.30 -11.68 22.58
N VAL A 181 9.03 -11.79 22.99
CA VAL A 181 8.10 -10.66 23.00
C VAL A 181 8.70 -9.53 23.84
N ASP A 182 8.64 -8.30 23.33
CA ASP A 182 9.24 -7.09 23.91
C ASP A 182 10.76 -7.16 24.17
N LYS A 183 11.46 -8.10 23.53
CA LYS A 183 12.93 -8.18 23.56
C LYS A 183 13.51 -7.46 22.35
N LEU A 184 13.65 -6.16 22.50
CA LEU A 184 14.26 -5.28 21.50
C LEU A 184 15.75 -5.54 21.36
N GLU A 185 16.26 -5.45 20.14
CA GLU A 185 17.67 -5.31 19.83
C GLU A 185 18.26 -4.00 20.38
N PRO A 186 19.57 -3.91 20.60
CA PRO A 186 20.21 -2.68 21.07
C PRO A 186 20.01 -1.46 20.16
N TYR A 187 19.65 -1.69 18.89
CA TYR A 187 19.41 -0.67 17.87
C TYR A 187 17.93 -0.37 17.63
N GLU A 188 17.02 -1.06 18.32
CA GLU A 188 15.58 -0.80 18.25
C GLU A 188 15.16 0.23 19.30
N VAL A 189 14.15 1.02 18.96
CA VAL A 189 13.61 2.06 19.83
C VAL A 189 12.25 1.62 20.35
N ARG A 190 12.02 1.80 21.65
CA ARG A 190 10.72 1.47 22.27
C ARG A 190 9.70 2.53 21.93
N ASP A 191 8.47 2.11 21.61
CA ASP A 191 7.32 3.03 21.51
C ASP A 191 7.14 3.73 22.87
N VAL A 192 7.25 5.06 22.89
CA VAL A 192 7.07 5.87 24.11
C VAL A 192 5.60 6.19 24.38
N ARG A 193 4.70 5.78 23.47
CA ARG A 193 3.25 5.99 23.54
C ARG A 193 2.47 4.69 23.24
N PRO A 194 2.77 3.57 23.92
CA PRO A 194 2.15 2.28 23.61
C PRO A 194 0.65 2.24 23.91
N ALA A 195 0.14 3.18 24.72
CA ALA A 195 -1.28 3.30 25.05
C ALA A 195 -2.09 4.08 24.00
N ILE A 196 -1.44 4.75 23.04
CA ILE A 196 -2.15 5.40 21.94
C ILE A 196 -2.54 4.32 20.94
N ASP A 197 -3.83 3.98 20.98
CA ASP A 197 -4.48 3.16 19.98
C ASP A 197 -4.69 4.02 18.72
N PRO A 198 -4.02 3.71 17.59
CA PRO A 198 -4.14 4.50 16.36
C PRO A 198 -5.54 4.42 15.73
N VAL A 199 -6.39 3.46 16.16
CA VAL A 199 -7.73 3.24 15.60
C VAL A 199 -8.82 3.89 16.47
N ARG A 200 -8.57 4.14 17.76
CA ARG A 200 -9.49 4.90 18.61
C ARG A 200 -9.30 6.39 18.35
N LYS A 201 -10.31 7.02 17.75
CA LYS A 201 -10.46 8.49 17.86
C LYS A 201 -10.55 8.82 19.35
N GLY A 202 -9.66 9.70 19.82
CA GLY A 202 -9.71 10.21 21.19
C GLY A 202 -11.09 10.77 21.50
N ASP A 203 -11.55 10.54 22.72
CA ASP A 203 -12.85 10.98 23.25
C ASP A 203 -13.15 12.47 23.00
#